data_AF-A0AAW0Q8M6-F1
#
_entry.id   AF-A0AAW0Q8M6-F1
#
_cell.length_a   1.000
_cell.length_b   1.000
_cell.length_c   1.000
_cell.angle_alpha   90.00
_cell.angle_beta   90.00
_cell.angle_gamma   90.00
#
_symmetry.space_group_name_H-M   'P 1'
#
loop_
_entity.id
_entity.type
_entity.pdbx_description
1 polymer ?
#
loop_
_entity_poly.entity_id
_entity_poly.type
_entity_poly.pdbx_seq_one_letter_code
_entity_poly.pdbx_strand_id
1 'polypeptide(L)'
;MTEKIDNEAPTGDDVSDASAKANGSERGRDSTEASQLSLKDIIEQISCLNTELTASWVTFKEDLRREMRDDFAQFTMQMEQQLASTSLKLQEHDQKLDEAAARIDEQENWLAVANEALQQLLMEHKTLQEKLNDLESRSRRTNVRIYGVPEGALAPKPNSAAPPRSIVVNFLQYRVKETIIRNAWKKKIKIGDNTLSFDYDYT
;
A
#
# COMPACT_ATOMS: atom_id res chain seq x y z
N MET A 1 -10.74 -37.95 15.02
CA MET A 1 -11.96 -38.78 15.03
C MET A 1 -11.89 -39.62 16.28
N THR A 2 -12.86 -39.41 17.15
CA THR A 2 -12.82 -39.63 18.60
C THR A 2 -12.96 -41.08 19.03
N GLU A 3 -12.31 -41.37 20.16
CA GLU A 3 -12.27 -42.61 20.91
C GLU A 3 -13.64 -43.08 21.41
N LYS A 4 -13.78 -44.41 21.48
CA LYS A 4 -14.84 -45.13 22.20
C LYS A 4 -14.53 -45.13 23.69
N ILE A 5 -15.54 -44.92 24.53
CA ILE A 5 -15.50 -45.26 25.95
C ILE A 5 -16.71 -46.14 26.25
N ASP A 6 -16.41 -47.41 26.52
CA ASP A 6 -17.27 -48.36 27.21
C ASP A 6 -17.19 -48.07 28.72
N ASN A 7 -18.31 -48.16 29.46
CA ASN A 7 -18.25 -48.58 30.86
C ASN A 7 -19.60 -49.10 31.40
N GLU A 8 -19.56 -50.40 31.73
CA GLU A 8 -20.10 -51.15 32.87
C GLU A 8 -21.57 -51.09 33.33
N ALA A 9 -22.12 -52.31 33.45
CA ALA A 9 -23.31 -52.77 34.20
C ALA A 9 -23.04 -52.79 35.74
N PRO A 10 -23.75 -53.52 36.65
CA PRO A 10 -24.99 -54.33 36.58
C PRO A 10 -25.92 -54.15 37.82
N THR A 11 -27.09 -54.80 37.86
CA THR A 11 -27.60 -55.58 39.04
C THR A 11 -28.95 -56.23 38.72
N GLY A 12 -29.04 -57.53 38.99
CA GLY A 12 -30.31 -58.28 39.02
C GLY A 12 -30.93 -58.23 40.42
N ASP A 13 -32.20 -58.62 40.51
CA ASP A 13 -32.63 -59.76 41.33
C ASP A 13 -34.09 -60.11 41.07
N ASP A 14 -34.33 -61.42 41.17
CA ASP A 14 -35.58 -62.16 41.00
C ASP A 14 -36.71 -61.73 41.95
N VAL A 15 -37.96 -62.06 41.60
CA VAL A 15 -38.78 -63.08 42.31
C VAL A 15 -40.20 -63.11 41.73
N SER A 16 -40.60 -64.34 41.38
CA SER A 16 -41.93 -64.86 41.08
C SER A 16 -43.00 -64.52 42.10
N ASP A 17 -44.26 -64.32 41.69
CA ASP A 17 -45.32 -65.26 42.12
C ASP A 17 -46.60 -65.14 41.30
N ALA A 18 -47.25 -66.30 41.13
CA ALA A 18 -48.58 -66.44 40.59
C ALA A 18 -49.56 -66.73 41.73
N SER A 19 -50.81 -66.32 41.54
CA SER A 19 -52.05 -67.07 41.88
C SER A 19 -53.10 -66.26 42.63
N ALA A 20 -54.33 -66.61 42.29
CA ALA A 20 -55.60 -65.97 42.60
C ALA A 20 -56.16 -66.36 43.97
N LYS A 21 -56.96 -65.47 44.60
CA LYS A 21 -58.41 -65.65 44.85
C LYS A 21 -58.97 -64.68 45.92
N ALA A 22 -60.11 -64.10 45.54
CA ALA A 22 -61.39 -64.01 46.26
C ALA A 22 -61.54 -63.21 47.58
N ASN A 23 -62.53 -62.31 47.49
CA ASN A 23 -63.61 -62.01 48.46
C ASN A 23 -63.31 -61.23 49.75
N GLY A 24 -63.65 -59.94 49.70
CA GLY A 24 -64.87 -59.42 50.32
C GLY A 24 -64.94 -59.38 51.85
N SER A 25 -64.79 -58.17 52.40
CA SER A 25 -65.63 -57.76 53.54
C SER A 25 -65.85 -56.25 53.49
N GLU A 26 -67.12 -55.91 53.49
CA GLU A 26 -67.73 -54.66 53.07
C GLU A 26 -68.46 -54.09 54.26
N ARG A 27 -67.76 -53.26 55.06
CA ARG A 27 -68.42 -52.48 56.11
C ARG A 27 -67.62 -51.25 56.53
N GLY A 28 -67.56 -50.29 55.62
CA GLY A 28 -67.05 -48.94 55.81
C GLY A 28 -67.17 -48.08 54.54
N ARG A 29 -68.15 -48.36 53.66
CA ARG A 29 -68.09 -47.92 52.26
C ARG A 29 -68.34 -46.42 52.04
N ASP A 30 -69.28 -45.77 52.72
CA ASP A 30 -69.64 -44.39 52.31
C ASP A 30 -68.58 -43.30 52.56
N SER A 31 -67.87 -43.32 53.70
CA SER A 31 -66.82 -42.30 53.97
C SER A 31 -65.49 -42.61 53.27
N THR A 32 -65.25 -43.88 52.96
CA THR A 32 -63.99 -44.38 52.39
C THR A 32 -64.04 -44.39 50.86
N GLU A 33 -65.20 -44.58 50.24
CA GLU A 33 -65.39 -44.48 48.79
C GLU A 33 -65.27 -43.03 48.31
N ALA A 34 -65.85 -42.06 49.02
CA ALA A 34 -65.70 -40.64 48.70
C ALA A 34 -64.23 -40.18 48.79
N SER A 35 -63.50 -40.65 49.81
CA SER A 35 -62.06 -40.38 49.96
C SER A 35 -61.21 -41.11 48.92
N GLN A 36 -61.58 -42.33 48.52
CA GLN A 36 -60.91 -43.09 47.45
C GLN A 36 -61.19 -42.53 46.06
N LEU A 37 -62.37 -41.97 45.81
CA LEU A 37 -62.71 -41.26 44.57
C LEU A 37 -61.88 -39.98 44.45
N SER A 38 -61.81 -39.16 45.52
CA SER A 38 -60.94 -37.97 45.55
C SER A 38 -59.45 -38.30 45.36
N LEU A 39 -58.96 -39.41 45.92
CA LEU A 39 -57.57 -39.85 45.76
C LEU A 39 -57.30 -40.36 44.34
N LYS A 40 -58.28 -41.02 43.70
CA LYS A 40 -58.22 -41.40 42.28
C LYS A 40 -58.21 -40.19 41.36
N ASP A 41 -59.02 -39.16 41.62
CA ASP A 41 -59.05 -37.93 40.84
C ASP A 41 -57.70 -37.19 40.92
N ILE A 42 -57.06 -37.17 42.09
CA ILE A 42 -55.72 -36.61 42.28
C ILE A 42 -54.66 -37.44 41.52
N ILE A 43 -54.74 -38.77 41.56
CA ILE A 43 -53.84 -39.64 40.80
C ILE A 43 -54.02 -39.43 39.30
N GLU A 44 -55.26 -39.29 38.81
CA GLU A 44 -55.54 -38.94 37.42
C GLU A 44 -54.99 -37.56 37.07
N GLN A 45 -55.14 -36.55 37.92
CA GLN A 45 -54.52 -35.23 37.71
C GLN A 45 -53.00 -35.30 37.67
N ILE A 46 -52.35 -36.03 38.58
CA ILE A 46 -50.89 -36.19 38.59
C ILE A 46 -50.43 -36.95 37.35
N SER A 47 -51.16 -37.97 36.93
CA SER A 47 -50.88 -38.72 35.71
C SER A 47 -51.03 -37.81 34.49
N CYS A 48 -52.11 -37.03 34.42
CA CYS A 48 -52.37 -36.07 33.36
C CYS A 48 -51.24 -35.02 33.29
N LEU A 49 -50.86 -34.43 34.42
CA LEU A 49 -49.75 -33.48 34.51
C LEU A 49 -48.42 -34.10 34.10
N ASN A 50 -48.13 -35.34 34.50
CA ASN A 50 -46.92 -36.03 34.05
C ASN A 50 -46.94 -36.28 32.54
N THR A 51 -48.08 -36.65 31.97
CA THR A 51 -48.23 -36.81 30.51
C THR A 51 -48.08 -35.48 29.77
N GLU A 52 -48.60 -34.38 30.32
CA GLU A 52 -48.43 -33.04 29.76
C GLU A 52 -46.98 -32.55 29.85
N LEU A 53 -46.32 -32.74 31.00
CA LEU A 53 -44.92 -32.37 31.18
C LEU A 53 -43.99 -33.18 30.27
N THR A 54 -44.24 -34.49 30.15
CA THR A 54 -43.46 -35.34 29.22
C THR A 54 -43.70 -34.96 27.77
N ALA A 55 -44.94 -34.65 27.38
CA ALA A 55 -45.24 -34.12 26.05
C ALA A 55 -44.52 -32.77 25.80
N SER A 56 -44.59 -31.83 26.75
CA SER A 56 -43.91 -30.54 26.67
C SER A 56 -42.39 -30.66 26.61
N TRP A 57 -41.80 -31.66 27.27
CA TRP A 57 -40.36 -31.90 27.23
C TRP A 57 -39.91 -32.44 25.88
N VAL A 58 -40.71 -33.34 25.28
CA VAL A 58 -40.46 -33.88 23.94
C VAL A 58 -40.54 -32.76 22.92
N THR A 59 -41.58 -31.93 22.95
CA THR A 59 -41.71 -30.80 22.03
C THR A 59 -40.56 -29.81 22.19
N PHE A 60 -40.23 -29.43 23.43
CA PHE A 60 -39.10 -28.53 23.70
C PHE A 60 -37.77 -29.06 23.15
N LYS A 61 -37.49 -30.34 23.37
CA LYS A 61 -36.27 -30.98 22.86
C LYS A 61 -36.24 -31.00 21.34
N GLU A 62 -37.38 -31.25 20.70
CA GLU A 62 -37.49 -31.25 19.25
C GLU A 62 -37.31 -29.86 18.65
N ASP A 63 -37.90 -28.83 19.27
CA ASP A 63 -37.74 -27.43 18.89
C ASP A 63 -36.29 -26.98 19.01
N LEU A 64 -35.64 -27.21 20.16
CA LEU A 64 -34.24 -26.85 20.37
C LEU A 64 -33.32 -27.57 19.38
N ARG A 65 -33.59 -28.85 19.10
CA ARG A 65 -32.84 -29.61 18.11
C ARG A 65 -33.07 -29.06 16.69
N ARG A 66 -34.27 -28.57 16.37
CA ARG A 66 -34.60 -27.94 15.09
C ARG A 66 -33.87 -26.61 14.94
N GLU A 67 -33.99 -25.72 15.92
CA GLU A 67 -33.31 -24.41 15.91
C GLU A 67 -31.80 -24.56 15.73
N MET A 68 -31.15 -25.43 16.50
CA MET A 68 -29.71 -25.67 16.37
C MET A 68 -29.34 -26.15 14.95
N ARG A 69 -30.13 -27.05 14.35
CA ARG A 69 -29.88 -27.51 12.98
C ARG A 69 -30.05 -26.39 11.97
N ASP A 70 -31.07 -25.57 12.14
CA ASP A 70 -31.36 -24.45 11.24
C ASP A 70 -30.25 -23.39 11.35
N ASP A 71 -29.80 -23.06 12.57
CA ASP A 71 -28.69 -22.15 12.83
C ASP A 71 -27.37 -22.66 12.24
N PHE A 72 -27.05 -23.95 12.43
CA PHE A 72 -25.86 -24.55 11.83
C PHE A 72 -25.93 -24.54 10.31
N ALA A 73 -27.07 -24.89 9.73
CA ALA A 73 -27.27 -24.85 8.28
C ALA A 73 -27.11 -23.42 7.74
N GLN A 74 -27.68 -22.43 8.43
CA GLN A 74 -27.56 -21.03 8.06
C GLN A 74 -26.12 -20.53 8.16
N PHE A 75 -25.40 -20.89 9.23
CA PHE A 75 -23.99 -20.56 9.39
C PHE A 75 -23.13 -21.16 8.28
N THR A 76 -23.30 -22.45 7.97
CA THR A 76 -22.58 -23.11 6.87
C THR A 76 -22.87 -22.42 5.54
N MET A 77 -24.12 -22.08 5.27
CA MET A 77 -24.51 -21.38 4.04
C MET A 77 -23.89 -19.97 3.96
N GLN A 78 -23.92 -19.20 5.06
CA GLN A 78 -23.28 -17.89 5.12
C GLN A 78 -21.76 -17.99 4.91
N MET A 79 -21.11 -18.98 5.52
CA MET A 79 -19.68 -19.20 5.38
C MET A 79 -19.31 -19.53 3.93
N GLU A 80 -20.04 -20.45 3.28
CA GLU A 80 -19.85 -20.79 1.88
C GLU A 80 -20.08 -19.57 0.97
N GLN A 81 -21.12 -18.79 1.23
CA GLN A 81 -21.40 -17.56 0.48
C GLN A 81 -20.28 -16.52 0.63
N GLN A 82 -19.78 -16.31 1.85
CA GLN A 82 -18.65 -15.40 2.10
C GLN A 82 -17.36 -15.90 1.44
N LEU A 83 -17.09 -17.20 1.49
CA LEU A 83 -15.95 -17.82 0.83
C LEU A 83 -16.02 -17.62 -0.69
N ALA A 84 -17.17 -17.88 -1.30
CA ALA A 84 -17.40 -17.68 -2.73
C ALA A 84 -17.25 -16.20 -3.13
N SER A 85 -17.84 -15.29 -2.37
CA SER A 85 -17.71 -13.83 -2.58
C SER A 85 -16.24 -13.39 -2.47
N THR A 86 -15.50 -13.87 -1.48
CA THR A 86 -14.10 -13.52 -1.30
C THR A 86 -13.24 -14.09 -2.42
N SER A 87 -13.51 -15.32 -2.85
CA SER A 87 -12.81 -15.94 -3.99
C SER A 87 -13.04 -15.17 -5.29
N LEU A 88 -14.25 -14.68 -5.54
CA LEU A 88 -14.55 -13.85 -6.72
C LEU A 88 -13.81 -12.51 -6.67
N LYS A 89 -13.82 -11.84 -5.51
CA LYS A 89 -13.08 -10.58 -5.32
C LYS A 89 -11.58 -10.78 -5.51
N LEU A 90 -11.03 -11.90 -5.04
CA LEU A 90 -9.63 -12.25 -5.27
C LEU A 90 -9.33 -12.41 -6.75
N GLN A 91 -10.18 -13.13 -7.49
CA GLN A 91 -10.03 -13.27 -8.95
C GLN A 91 -10.09 -11.92 -9.68
N GLU A 92 -10.98 -11.01 -9.27
CA GLU A 92 -11.06 -9.66 -9.84
C GLU A 92 -9.81 -8.84 -9.51
N HIS A 93 -9.29 -8.95 -8.28
CA HIS A 93 -8.05 -8.30 -7.89
C HIS A 93 -6.85 -8.86 -8.65
N ASP A 94 -6.78 -10.17 -8.90
CA ASP A 94 -5.73 -10.80 -9.70
C ASP A 94 -5.72 -10.25 -11.14
N GLN A 95 -6.90 -10.13 -11.77
CA GLN A 95 -7.00 -9.52 -13.10
C GLN A 95 -6.51 -8.06 -13.12
N LYS A 96 -6.92 -7.25 -12.12
CA LYS A 96 -6.45 -5.86 -12.00
C LYS A 96 -4.95 -5.77 -11.74
N LEU A 97 -4.38 -6.75 -11.02
CA LEU A 97 -2.95 -6.82 -10.78
C LEU A 97 -2.19 -7.19 -12.06
N ASP A 98 -2.69 -8.11 -12.87
CA ASP A 98 -2.11 -8.45 -14.17
C ASP A 98 -2.13 -7.24 -15.12
N GLU A 99 -3.26 -6.52 -15.20
CA GLU A 99 -3.37 -5.27 -15.98
C GLU A 99 -2.41 -4.18 -15.48
N ALA A 100 -2.30 -4.03 -14.16
CA ALA A 100 -1.37 -3.07 -13.57
C ALA A 100 0.09 -3.45 -13.85
N ALA A 101 0.43 -4.73 -13.79
CA ALA A 101 1.77 -5.24 -14.10
C ALA A 101 2.12 -5.00 -15.57
N ALA A 102 1.20 -5.27 -16.50
CA ALA A 102 1.39 -4.99 -17.93
C ALA A 102 1.61 -3.48 -18.20
N ARG A 103 0.84 -2.61 -17.54
CA ARG A 103 1.04 -1.16 -17.65
C ARG A 103 2.40 -0.71 -17.08
N ILE A 104 2.84 -1.32 -15.98
CA ILE A 104 4.16 -1.03 -15.38
C ILE A 104 5.28 -1.44 -16.35
N ASP A 105 5.20 -2.64 -16.94
CA ASP A 105 6.19 -3.12 -17.92
C ASP A 105 6.30 -2.19 -19.14
N GLU A 106 5.16 -1.73 -19.68
CA GLU A 106 5.15 -0.76 -20.78
C GLU A 106 5.79 0.57 -20.37
N GLN A 107 5.49 1.06 -19.16
CA GLN A 107 6.07 2.29 -18.63
C GLN A 107 7.58 2.16 -18.39
N GLU A 108 8.04 1.02 -17.85
CA GLU A 108 9.46 0.74 -17.63
C GLU A 108 10.23 0.69 -18.95
N ASN A 109 9.68 0.05 -19.98
CA ASN A 109 10.27 0.03 -21.30
C ASN A 109 10.34 1.45 -21.92
N TRP A 110 9.26 2.24 -21.81
CA TRP A 110 9.28 3.62 -22.29
C TRP A 110 10.29 4.49 -21.54
N LEU A 111 10.39 4.34 -20.23
CA LEU A 111 11.39 5.04 -19.41
C LEU A 111 12.81 4.66 -19.81
N ALA A 112 13.06 3.38 -20.14
CA ALA A 112 14.36 2.95 -20.64
C ALA A 112 14.73 3.65 -21.96
N VAL A 113 13.81 3.67 -22.93
CA VAL A 113 14.01 4.35 -24.22
C VAL A 113 14.19 5.86 -24.05
N ALA A 114 13.38 6.50 -23.19
CA ALA A 114 13.48 7.92 -22.91
C ALA A 114 14.81 8.29 -22.26
N ASN A 115 15.29 7.47 -21.30
CA ASN A 115 16.59 7.67 -20.68
C ASN A 115 17.73 7.52 -21.68
N GLU A 116 17.67 6.55 -22.60
CA GLU A 116 18.66 6.40 -23.67
C GLU A 116 18.69 7.63 -24.59
N ALA A 117 17.52 8.12 -25.02
CA ALA A 117 17.43 9.34 -25.83
C ALA A 117 17.99 10.58 -25.10
N LEU A 118 17.72 10.71 -23.80
CA LEU A 118 18.27 11.80 -22.98
C LEU A 118 19.79 11.70 -22.86
N GLN A 119 20.35 10.50 -22.72
CA GLN A 119 21.80 10.29 -22.71
C GLN A 119 22.43 10.68 -24.05
N GLN A 120 21.82 10.29 -25.17
CA GLN A 120 22.28 10.69 -26.50
C GLN A 120 22.26 12.21 -26.65
N LEU A 121 21.15 12.86 -26.27
CA LEU A 121 21.02 14.32 -26.33
C LEU A 121 22.06 15.03 -25.45
N LEU A 122 22.36 14.51 -24.26
CA LEU A 122 23.40 15.06 -23.39
C LEU A 122 24.79 14.96 -24.01
N MET A 123 25.10 13.84 -24.67
CA MET A 123 26.37 13.67 -25.40
C MET A 123 26.47 14.65 -26.57
N GLU A 124 25.37 14.84 -27.32
CA GLU A 124 25.31 15.80 -28.41
C GLU A 124 25.47 17.24 -27.91
N HIS A 125 24.77 17.61 -26.83
CA HIS A 125 24.89 18.93 -26.22
C HIS A 125 26.32 19.21 -25.78
N LYS A 126 26.98 18.25 -25.12
CA LYS A 126 28.39 18.38 -24.73
C LYS A 126 29.29 18.58 -25.95
N THR A 127 29.09 17.79 -26.99
CA THR A 127 29.85 17.91 -28.25
C THR A 127 29.65 19.26 -28.91
N LEU A 128 28.41 19.77 -28.94
CA LEU A 128 28.10 21.10 -29.47
C LEU A 128 28.72 22.21 -28.63
N GLN A 129 28.69 22.07 -27.31
CA GLN A 129 29.31 23.03 -26.39
C GLN A 129 30.82 23.09 -26.59
N GLU A 130 31.49 21.94 -26.76
CA GLU A 130 32.92 21.87 -27.08
C GLU A 130 33.23 22.52 -28.44
N LYS A 131 32.41 22.28 -29.47
CA LYS A 131 32.54 22.93 -30.79
C LYS A 131 32.34 24.44 -30.71
N LEU A 132 31.36 24.91 -29.94
CA LEU A 132 31.11 26.33 -29.74
C LEU A 132 32.31 26.98 -29.04
N ASN A 133 32.83 26.34 -28.00
CA ASN A 133 34.00 26.82 -27.28
C ASN A 133 35.26 26.85 -28.17
N ASP A 134 35.49 25.85 -29.03
CA ASP A 134 36.60 25.87 -30.00
C ASP A 134 36.44 27.00 -31.03
N LEU A 135 35.24 27.20 -31.57
CA LEU A 135 34.96 28.29 -32.51
C LEU A 135 35.15 29.66 -31.85
N GLU A 136 34.65 29.84 -30.63
CA GLU A 136 34.82 31.08 -29.88
C GLU A 136 36.30 31.33 -29.55
N SER A 137 37.02 30.31 -29.09
CA SER A 137 38.46 30.37 -28.83
C SER A 137 39.24 30.76 -30.08
N ARG A 138 38.90 30.21 -31.25
CA ARG A 138 39.54 30.56 -32.53
C ARG A 138 39.22 31.98 -32.97
N SER A 139 37.96 32.41 -32.80
CA SER A 139 37.51 33.77 -33.12
C SER A 139 38.20 34.82 -32.26
N ARG A 140 38.42 34.52 -30.96
CA ARG A 140 39.08 35.44 -30.02
C ARG A 140 40.59 35.28 -29.95
N ARG A 141 41.19 34.30 -30.64
CA ARG A 141 42.63 34.00 -30.56
C ARG A 141 43.52 35.20 -30.90
N THR A 142 43.03 36.07 -31.77
CA THR A 142 43.73 37.30 -32.20
C THR A 142 43.37 38.53 -31.36
N ASN A 143 42.52 38.39 -30.35
CA ASN A 143 42.13 39.47 -29.46
C ASN A 143 43.10 39.58 -28.27
N VAL A 144 43.30 40.81 -27.82
CA VAL A 144 43.93 41.14 -26.53
C VAL A 144 43.03 42.09 -25.79
N ARG A 145 42.80 41.83 -24.51
CA ARG A 145 42.03 42.70 -23.62
C ARG A 145 42.99 43.59 -22.84
N ILE A 146 42.71 44.88 -22.83
CA ILE A 146 43.53 45.90 -22.19
C ILE A 146 42.70 46.56 -21.08
N TYR A 147 43.25 46.58 -19.87
CA TYR A 147 42.64 47.20 -18.70
C TYR A 147 43.38 48.47 -18.30
N GLY A 148 42.67 49.38 -17.62
CA GLY A 148 43.27 50.61 -17.06
C GLY A 148 43.40 51.77 -18.06
N VAL A 149 42.83 51.64 -19.26
CA VAL A 149 42.77 52.74 -20.23
C VAL A 149 41.78 53.80 -19.71
N PRO A 150 42.20 55.07 -19.54
CA PRO A 150 41.30 56.13 -19.07
C PRO A 150 40.18 56.38 -20.08
N GLU A 151 38.96 56.53 -19.58
CA GLU A 151 37.79 56.71 -20.45
C GLU A 151 37.70 58.14 -21.00
N GLY A 152 37.73 58.25 -22.33
CA GLY A 152 37.48 59.49 -23.06
C GLY A 152 35.98 59.77 -23.29
N ALA A 153 35.66 60.91 -23.91
CA ALA A 153 34.28 61.40 -24.13
C ALA A 153 33.42 60.56 -25.11
N LEU A 154 33.92 59.44 -25.63
CA LEU A 154 33.27 58.63 -26.66
C LEU A 154 32.24 57.62 -26.09
N ALA A 155 32.15 57.48 -24.76
CA ALA A 155 31.15 56.65 -24.09
C ALA A 155 30.61 57.36 -22.83
N PRO A 156 29.35 57.11 -22.44
CA PRO A 156 28.83 57.61 -21.17
C PRO A 156 29.68 57.03 -20.04
N LYS A 157 30.27 57.93 -19.24
CA LYS A 157 31.11 57.55 -18.11
C LYS A 157 30.30 56.60 -17.19
N PRO A 158 30.86 55.44 -16.79
CA PRO A 158 30.28 54.64 -15.73
C PRO A 158 30.25 55.47 -14.44
N ASN A 159 29.53 55.00 -13.43
CA ASN A 159 29.47 55.70 -12.15
C ASN A 159 30.90 56.05 -11.66
N SER A 160 31.07 57.17 -10.97
CA SER A 160 32.40 57.69 -10.59
C SER A 160 33.22 56.76 -9.69
N ALA A 161 32.63 55.65 -9.20
CA ALA A 161 33.26 54.66 -8.34
C ALA A 161 33.66 53.36 -9.08
N ALA A 162 33.26 53.18 -10.34
CA ALA A 162 33.53 51.98 -11.11
C ALA A 162 34.89 52.06 -11.83
N PRO A 163 35.62 50.93 -11.96
CA PRO A 163 36.88 50.89 -12.70
C PRO A 163 36.63 51.15 -14.21
N PRO A 164 37.62 51.69 -14.94
CA PRO A 164 37.52 51.88 -16.39
C PRO A 164 37.23 50.58 -17.15
N ARG A 165 36.38 50.64 -18.18
CA ARG A 165 36.06 49.49 -19.03
C ARG A 165 37.29 48.98 -19.78
N SER A 166 37.39 47.66 -19.92
CA SER A 166 38.44 47.05 -20.73
C SER A 166 38.21 47.28 -22.23
N ILE A 167 39.28 47.47 -23.00
CA ILE A 167 39.24 47.56 -24.46
C ILE A 167 39.70 46.23 -25.05
N VAL A 168 38.98 45.73 -26.06
CA VAL A 168 39.40 44.55 -26.84
C VAL A 168 40.01 45.02 -28.16
N VAL A 169 41.25 44.63 -28.42
CA VAL A 169 41.95 44.91 -29.67
C VAL A 169 42.09 43.63 -30.47
N ASN A 170 41.51 43.59 -31.68
CA ASN A 170 41.64 42.48 -32.61
C ASN A 170 42.81 42.75 -33.58
N PHE A 171 43.79 41.85 -33.60
CA PHE A 171 44.92 41.92 -34.50
C PHE A 171 44.68 41.08 -35.77
N LEU A 172 45.01 41.62 -36.95
CA LEU A 172 44.88 40.89 -38.22
C LEU A 172 45.72 39.61 -38.28
N GLN A 173 46.82 39.54 -37.52
CA GLN A 173 47.72 38.39 -37.51
C GLN A 173 48.00 37.92 -36.09
N TYR A 174 47.76 36.64 -35.82
CA TYR A 174 48.02 36.01 -34.53
C TYR A 174 49.46 36.20 -34.03
N ARG A 175 50.46 36.10 -34.93
CA ARG A 175 51.87 36.26 -34.58
C ARG A 175 52.21 37.67 -34.07
N VAL A 176 51.52 38.69 -34.60
CA VAL A 176 51.69 40.08 -34.18
C VAL A 176 51.12 40.26 -32.77
N LYS A 177 49.89 39.78 -32.55
CA LYS A 177 49.26 39.74 -31.22
C LYS A 177 50.16 39.08 -30.17
N GLU A 178 50.69 37.91 -30.47
CA GLU A 178 51.56 37.14 -29.56
C GLU A 178 52.85 37.89 -29.21
N THR A 179 53.48 38.53 -30.19
CA THR A 179 54.68 39.34 -29.95
C THR A 179 54.37 40.54 -29.05
N ILE A 180 53.24 41.22 -29.31
CA ILE A 180 52.82 42.39 -28.55
C ILE A 180 52.51 42.03 -27.10
N ILE A 181 51.68 41.02 -26.85
CA ILE A 181 51.30 40.64 -25.48
C ILE A 181 52.52 40.17 -24.66
N ARG A 182 53.41 39.37 -25.26
CA ARG A 182 54.65 38.94 -24.59
C ARG A 182 55.58 40.11 -24.26
N ASN A 183 55.67 41.10 -25.13
CA ASN A 183 56.48 42.29 -24.85
C ASN A 183 55.82 43.21 -23.82
N ALA A 184 54.49 43.30 -23.83
CA ALA A 184 53.72 44.03 -22.82
C ALA A 184 53.90 43.43 -21.42
N TRP A 185 54.00 42.11 -21.28
CA TRP A 185 54.27 41.47 -19.98
C TRP A 185 55.70 41.64 -19.47
N LYS A 186 56.65 41.99 -20.32
CA LYS A 186 58.05 42.20 -19.89
C LYS A 186 58.28 43.56 -19.24
N LYS A 187 57.39 44.54 -19.47
CA LYS A 187 57.60 45.93 -19.03
C LYS A 187 56.29 46.53 -18.56
N LYS A 188 56.33 47.31 -17.48
CA LYS A 188 55.15 48.09 -17.05
C LYS A 188 54.86 49.20 -18.06
N ILE A 189 53.65 49.22 -18.60
CA ILE A 189 53.16 50.24 -19.53
C ILE A 189 52.23 51.18 -18.75
N LYS A 190 52.41 52.50 -18.89
CA LYS A 190 51.60 53.53 -18.22
C LYS A 190 51.08 54.56 -19.21
N ILE A 191 49.86 55.05 -18.98
CA ILE A 191 49.27 56.21 -19.65
C ILE A 191 48.84 57.19 -18.55
N GLY A 192 49.51 58.34 -18.45
CA GLY A 192 49.38 59.23 -17.30
C GLY A 192 49.78 58.50 -16.00
N ASP A 193 48.91 58.57 -14.99
CA ASP A 193 49.10 57.87 -13.72
C ASP A 193 48.59 56.42 -13.72
N ASN A 194 47.86 56.02 -14.77
CA ASN A 194 47.26 54.69 -14.86
C ASN A 194 48.25 53.67 -15.43
N THR A 195 48.34 52.50 -14.81
CA THR A 195 49.10 51.35 -15.33
C THR A 195 48.18 50.46 -16.15
N LEU A 196 48.62 50.09 -17.35
CA LEU A 196 47.86 49.22 -18.24
C LEU A 196 48.20 47.75 -17.96
N SER A 197 47.16 46.90 -17.92
CA SER A 197 47.30 45.44 -17.93
C SER A 197 46.81 44.88 -19.26
N PHE A 198 47.47 43.83 -19.74
CA PHE A 198 47.15 43.16 -21.00
C PHE A 198 46.89 41.70 -20.70
N ASP A 199 45.76 41.16 -21.17
CA ASP A 199 45.42 39.76 -21.01
C ASP A 199 44.87 39.19 -22.32
N TYR A 200 44.87 37.86 -22.40
CA TYR A 200 44.15 37.18 -23.45
C TYR A 200 42.64 37.36 -23.26
N ASP A 201 41.92 37.47 -24.37
CA ASP A 201 40.45 37.51 -24.36
C ASP A 201 39.91 36.07 -24.37
N TYR A 202 39.98 35.40 -23.22
CA TYR A 202 39.37 34.08 -23.02
C TYR A 202 37.89 34.21 -22.67
N THR A 203 37.14 33.14 -22.94
CA THR A 203 35.81 32.90 -22.36
C THR A 203 35.94 32.27 -20.98
#